data_AF-A0A9D5AUY5-F1
#
_entry.id   AF-A0A9D5AUY5-F1
#
_cell.length_a   1.000
_cell.length_b   1.000
_cell.length_c   1.000
_cell.angle_alpha   90.00
_cell.angle_beta   90.00
_cell.angle_gamma   90.00
#
_symmetry.space_group_name_H-M   'P 1'
#
loop_
_entity.id
_entity.type
_entity.pdbx_description
1 polymer ?
#
loop_
_entity_poly.entity_id
_entity_poly.type
_entity_poly.pdbx_seq_one_letter_code
_entity_poly.pdbx_strand_id
1 'polypeptide(L)'
;MMVGMALGMLVARITIGHPLAIWFSFLSLTMFHMYANYRAVRCLALNSLNPERSSILLHHFTETGQVLSPKQVSSLEHVLPIQLTPWHSKKANSLDTKVRLGTRISSFDEMEIKEHLLSVASYYTKAKYLLVEKKGIVNVIVHKDSNGADILKSFIHALVLANNAYKSKSLHSDSQTWMENQYEVFIQKVKSLGWKTERLLSSPIIWRANWIHQSATEKND
;
A
#
# COMPACT_ATOMS: atom_id res chain seq x y z
N MET A 1 -12.04 23.68 -28.97
CA MET A 1 -10.79 24.43 -29.22
C MET A 1 -11.03 25.94 -29.33
N MET A 2 -12.03 26.42 -30.09
CA MET A 2 -12.26 27.86 -30.29
C MET A 2 -12.70 28.64 -29.04
N VAL A 3 -13.53 28.04 -28.18
CA VAL A 3 -14.05 28.69 -26.95
C VAL A 3 -12.91 29.06 -25.99
N GLY A 4 -11.93 28.18 -25.80
CA GLY A 4 -10.79 28.44 -24.91
C GLY A 4 -9.89 29.57 -25.40
N MET A 5 -9.72 29.68 -26.73
CA MET A 5 -8.95 30.77 -27.34
C MET A 5 -9.66 32.12 -27.22
N ALA A 6 -10.97 32.16 -27.49
CA ALA A 6 -11.77 33.38 -27.31
C ALA A 6 -11.77 33.86 -25.86
N LEU A 7 -11.91 32.94 -24.90
CA LEU A 7 -11.86 33.25 -23.47
C LEU A 7 -10.47 33.74 -23.03
N GLY A 8 -9.39 33.13 -23.53
CA GLY A 8 -8.02 33.57 -23.26
C GLY A 8 -7.74 34.98 -23.78
N MET A 9 -8.22 35.31 -24.97
CA MET A 9 -8.10 36.67 -25.53
C MET A 9 -8.92 37.70 -24.73
N LEU A 10 -10.11 37.34 -24.27
CA LEU A 10 -10.95 38.22 -23.44
C LEU A 10 -10.28 38.50 -22.08
N VAL A 11 -9.74 37.47 -21.42
CA VAL A 11 -9.00 37.62 -20.16
C VAL A 11 -7.75 38.49 -20.37
N ALA A 12 -6.99 38.29 -21.45
CA ALA A 12 -5.82 39.10 -21.77
C ALA A 12 -6.18 40.59 -22.01
N ARG A 13 -7.33 40.85 -22.65
CA ARG A 13 -7.83 42.21 -22.88
C ARG A 13 -8.24 42.91 -21.57
N ILE A 14 -8.90 42.19 -20.67
CA ILE A 14 -9.37 42.72 -19.37
C ILE A 14 -8.20 42.96 -18.41
N THR A 15 -7.12 42.19 -18.54
CA THR A 15 -5.95 42.26 -17.64
C THR A 15 -4.85 43.24 -18.09
N ILE A 16 -4.94 43.78 -19.31
CA ILE A 16 -4.01 44.79 -19.83
C ILE A 16 -4.02 46.04 -18.94
N GLY A 17 -2.83 46.47 -18.49
CA GLY A 17 -2.66 47.66 -17.65
C GLY A 17 -3.09 47.51 -16.19
N HIS A 18 -3.60 46.34 -15.77
CA HIS A 18 -4.10 46.10 -14.41
C HIS A 18 -3.37 44.92 -13.72
N PRO A 19 -2.24 45.18 -13.02
CA PRO A 19 -1.47 44.13 -12.35
C PRO A 19 -2.28 43.26 -11.37
N LEU A 20 -3.23 43.86 -10.64
CA LEU A 20 -4.11 43.12 -9.73
C LEU A 20 -5.02 42.13 -10.47
N ALA A 21 -5.54 42.50 -11.64
CA ALA A 21 -6.37 41.63 -12.46
C ALA A 21 -5.58 40.46 -13.04
N ILE A 22 -4.29 40.67 -13.39
CA ILE A 22 -3.38 39.61 -13.82
C ILE A 22 -3.19 38.60 -12.69
N TRP A 23 -2.82 39.06 -11.49
CA TRP A 23 -2.61 38.17 -10.33
C TRP A 23 -3.87 37.43 -9.92
N PHE A 24 -5.03 38.09 -9.93
CA PHE A 24 -6.32 37.45 -9.63
C PHE A 24 -6.67 36.37 -10.66
N SER A 25 -6.47 36.66 -11.95
CA SER A 25 -6.73 35.71 -13.04
C SER A 25 -5.80 34.50 -12.95
N PHE A 26 -4.50 34.74 -12.69
CA PHE A 26 -3.51 33.69 -12.49
C PHE A 26 -3.87 32.79 -11.30
N LEU A 27 -4.22 33.38 -10.15
CA LEU A 27 -4.60 32.64 -8.95
C LEU A 27 -5.88 31.82 -9.18
N SER A 28 -6.90 32.42 -9.80
CA SER A 28 -8.17 31.76 -10.10
C SER A 28 -7.99 30.58 -11.06
N LEU A 29 -7.21 30.77 -12.12
CA LEU A 29 -6.90 29.71 -13.09
C LEU A 29 -6.10 28.58 -12.43
N THR A 30 -5.14 28.92 -11.58
CA THR A 30 -4.36 27.93 -10.81
C THR A 30 -5.26 27.12 -9.89
N MET A 31 -6.17 27.77 -9.15
CA MET A 31 -7.15 27.08 -8.31
C MET A 31 -8.08 26.19 -9.13
N PHE A 32 -8.56 26.66 -10.28
CA PHE A 32 -9.39 25.87 -11.18
C PHE A 32 -8.64 24.64 -11.73
N HIS A 33 -7.39 24.79 -12.16
CA HIS A 33 -6.56 23.66 -12.60
C HIS A 33 -6.34 22.65 -11.47
N MET A 34 -6.03 23.13 -10.26
CA MET A 34 -5.86 22.27 -9.09
C MET A 34 -7.16 21.51 -8.78
N TYR A 35 -8.30 22.20 -8.83
CA TYR A 35 -9.62 21.59 -8.64
C TYR A 35 -9.96 20.55 -9.72
N ALA A 36 -9.70 20.87 -11.00
CA ALA A 36 -9.94 19.96 -12.11
C ALA A 36 -9.06 18.70 -12.00
N ASN A 37 -7.78 18.87 -11.66
CA ASN A 37 -6.87 17.76 -11.39
C ASN A 37 -7.34 16.93 -10.18
N TYR A 38 -7.77 17.58 -9.09
CA TYR A 38 -8.35 16.89 -7.93
C TYR A 38 -9.59 16.08 -8.31
N ARG A 39 -10.52 16.66 -9.09
CA ARG A 39 -11.70 15.94 -9.60
C ARG A 39 -11.32 14.80 -10.52
N ALA A 40 -10.34 14.98 -11.41
CA ALA A 40 -9.85 13.94 -12.30
C ALA A 40 -9.26 12.75 -11.53
N VAL A 41 -8.42 13.01 -10.52
CA VAL A 41 -7.86 11.97 -9.66
C VAL A 41 -8.96 11.29 -8.83
N ARG A 42 -9.95 12.03 -8.32
CA ARG A 42 -11.11 11.44 -7.62
C ARG A 42 -12.01 10.58 -8.50
N CYS A 43 -12.11 10.90 -9.79
CA CYS A 43 -12.86 10.08 -10.75
C CYS A 43 -12.05 8.83 -11.17
N LEU A 44 -10.73 8.87 -11.03
CA LEU A 44 -9.83 7.77 -11.33
C LEU A 44 -9.85 6.77 -10.17
N ALA A 45 -10.85 5.88 -10.16
CA ALA A 45 -10.88 4.73 -9.26
C ALA A 45 -9.73 3.77 -9.63
N LEU A 46 -8.54 4.02 -9.08
CA LEU A 46 -7.35 3.24 -9.34
C LEU A 46 -7.56 1.81 -8.83
N ASN A 47 -7.46 0.86 -9.75
CA ASN A 47 -7.59 -0.57 -9.44
C ASN A 47 -6.29 -1.21 -8.95
N SER A 48 -5.24 -0.43 -8.77
CA SER A 48 -3.94 -0.96 -8.34
C SER A 48 -3.82 -0.89 -6.82
N LEU A 49 -3.40 -1.99 -6.20
CA LEU A 49 -3.19 -2.09 -4.77
C LEU A 49 -1.95 -1.29 -4.35
N ASN A 50 -2.09 -0.45 -3.33
CA ASN A 50 -0.99 0.20 -2.61
C ASN A 50 -1.08 -0.21 -1.12
N PRO A 51 -0.12 0.17 -0.26
CA PRO A 51 -0.16 -0.17 1.16
C PRO A 51 -1.46 0.22 1.89
N GLU A 52 -1.93 1.45 1.68
CA GLU A 52 -3.14 2.00 2.31
C GLU A 52 -4.41 1.24 1.88
N ARG A 53 -4.60 1.05 0.57
CA ARG A 53 -5.72 0.28 -0.01
C ARG A 53 -5.74 -1.13 0.52
N SER A 54 -4.59 -1.78 0.54
CA SER A 54 -4.46 -3.17 1.00
C SER A 54 -4.83 -3.31 2.49
N SER A 55 -4.42 -2.34 3.31
CA SER A 55 -4.78 -2.22 4.73
C SER A 55 -6.30 -2.07 4.92
N ILE A 56 -6.96 -1.17 4.17
CA ILE A 56 -8.41 -0.99 4.19
C ILE A 56 -9.15 -2.27 3.78
N LEU A 57 -8.73 -2.90 2.67
CA LEU A 57 -9.35 -4.12 2.15
C LEU A 57 -9.23 -5.28 3.14
N LEU A 58 -8.06 -5.46 3.74
CA LEU A 58 -7.83 -6.53 4.71
C LEU A 58 -8.64 -6.31 6.00
N HIS A 59 -8.69 -5.07 6.50
CA HIS A 59 -9.49 -4.73 7.67
C HIS A 59 -10.97 -5.05 7.45
N HIS A 60 -11.54 -4.54 6.36
CA HIS A 60 -12.95 -4.79 6.03
C HIS A 60 -13.24 -6.28 5.81
N PHE A 61 -12.33 -7.00 5.16
CA PHE A 61 -12.46 -8.45 4.99
C PHE A 61 -12.42 -9.21 6.31
N THR A 62 -11.55 -8.80 7.25
CA THR A 62 -11.46 -9.43 8.57
C THR A 62 -12.72 -9.20 9.41
N GLU A 63 -13.36 -8.03 9.28
CA GLU A 63 -14.58 -7.70 10.03
C GLU A 63 -15.85 -8.28 9.41
N THR A 64 -15.96 -8.32 8.08
CA THR A 64 -17.22 -8.61 7.39
C THR A 64 -17.18 -9.83 6.49
N GLY A 65 -15.99 -10.37 6.20
CA GLY A 65 -15.78 -11.41 5.17
C GLY A 65 -15.95 -10.91 3.73
N GLN A 66 -16.23 -9.61 3.52
CA GLN A 66 -16.42 -9.00 2.22
C GLN A 66 -15.27 -8.05 1.87
N VAL A 67 -15.04 -7.85 0.58
CA VAL A 67 -14.00 -6.96 0.04
C VAL A 67 -14.67 -5.78 -0.64
N LEU A 68 -14.08 -4.59 -0.52
CA LEU A 68 -14.59 -3.37 -1.16
C LEU A 68 -14.11 -3.26 -2.60
N SER A 69 -14.94 -2.68 -3.47
CA SER A 69 -14.57 -2.34 -4.85
C SER A 69 -13.64 -1.12 -4.91
N PRO A 70 -12.86 -0.92 -6.01
CA PRO A 70 -12.02 0.27 -6.19
C PRO A 70 -12.76 1.60 -6.02
N LYS A 71 -14.02 1.67 -6.45
CA LYS A 71 -14.86 2.88 -6.30
C LYS A 71 -15.19 3.16 -4.83
N GLN A 72 -15.49 2.12 -4.05
CA GLN A 72 -15.78 2.25 -2.62
C GLN A 72 -14.51 2.67 -1.86
N VAL A 73 -13.36 2.04 -2.13
CA VAL A 73 -12.11 2.41 -1.46
C VAL A 73 -11.63 3.80 -1.88
N SER A 74 -11.75 4.17 -3.15
CA SER A 74 -11.41 5.52 -3.63
C SER A 74 -12.22 6.63 -2.96
N SER A 75 -13.46 6.35 -2.51
CA SER A 75 -14.25 7.31 -1.72
C SER A 75 -13.76 7.47 -0.28
N LEU A 76 -13.04 6.47 0.24
CA LEU A 76 -12.45 6.46 1.57
C LEU A 76 -11.01 7.02 1.58
N GLU A 77 -10.33 6.98 0.42
CA GLU A 77 -8.96 7.48 0.26
C GLU A 77 -8.89 9.02 0.25
N HIS A 78 -7.85 9.55 0.92
CA HIS A 78 -7.51 10.96 0.79
C HIS A 78 -6.70 11.20 -0.48
N VAL A 79 -7.27 11.96 -1.41
CA VAL A 79 -6.62 12.32 -2.69
C VAL A 79 -5.62 13.48 -2.55
N LEU A 80 -5.56 14.14 -1.39
CA LEU A 80 -4.69 15.30 -1.15
C LEU A 80 -3.47 14.95 -0.28
N PRO A 81 -2.31 15.60 -0.51
CA PRO A 81 -1.16 15.50 0.38
C PRO A 81 -1.56 15.87 1.81
N ILE A 82 -1.22 15.01 2.77
CA ILE A 82 -1.50 15.16 4.20
C ILE A 82 -1.09 16.54 4.75
N GLN A 83 -0.13 17.21 4.11
CA GLN A 83 0.37 18.55 4.47
C GLN A 83 -0.65 19.69 4.28
N LEU A 84 -1.72 19.51 3.49
CA LEU A 84 -2.72 20.55 3.22
C LEU A 84 -4.04 20.37 4.00
N THR A 85 -4.13 19.34 4.85
CA THR A 85 -5.32 19.08 5.69
C THR A 85 -4.92 19.13 7.17
N PRO A 86 -4.99 20.30 7.83
CA PRO A 86 -4.60 20.44 9.25
C PRO A 86 -5.57 19.76 10.22
N TRP A 87 -6.75 19.36 9.74
CA TRP A 87 -7.89 19.00 10.59
C TRP A 87 -8.07 17.50 10.85
N HIS A 88 -7.19 16.62 10.37
CA HIS A 88 -7.37 15.17 10.61
C HIS A 88 -6.10 14.42 10.99
N SER A 89 -5.37 14.98 11.97
CA SER A 89 -4.64 14.18 12.94
C SER A 89 -5.66 13.56 13.89
N LYS A 90 -6.11 12.32 13.66
CA LYS A 90 -6.64 11.38 14.70
C LYS A 90 -7.37 10.12 14.21
N LYS A 91 -7.41 9.81 12.91
CA LYS A 91 -7.94 8.51 12.48
C LYS A 91 -7.00 7.83 11.50
N ALA A 92 -6.04 7.11 12.06
CA ALA A 92 -5.92 5.68 11.83
C ALA A 92 -4.63 5.21 12.49
N ASN A 93 -4.75 4.27 13.40
CA ASN A 93 -3.74 3.24 13.60
C ASN A 93 -3.66 2.42 12.29
N SER A 94 -3.25 3.05 11.19
CA SER A 94 -3.32 2.45 9.86
C SER A 94 -2.32 1.30 9.86
N LEU A 95 -2.79 0.07 9.66
CA LEU A 95 -1.96 -1.12 9.77
C LEU A 95 -0.76 -1.07 8.79
N ASP A 96 -0.90 -0.32 7.70
CA ASP A 96 0.14 0.02 6.74
C ASP A 96 1.33 0.79 7.34
N THR A 97 1.13 1.66 8.35
CA THR A 97 2.25 2.32 9.05
C THR A 97 3.03 1.38 9.97
N LYS A 98 2.45 0.23 10.31
CA LYS A 98 3.08 -0.82 11.12
C LYS A 98 3.84 -1.85 10.28
N VAL A 99 3.85 -1.72 8.95
CA VAL A 99 4.56 -2.64 8.06
C VAL A 99 5.64 -1.89 7.28
N ARG A 100 6.88 -2.40 7.33
CA ARG A 100 8.00 -1.89 6.52
C ARG A 100 8.44 -2.95 5.52
N LEU A 101 8.33 -2.61 4.24
CA LEU A 101 8.68 -3.51 3.13
C LEU A 101 10.14 -3.29 2.69
N GLY A 102 10.90 -4.36 2.50
CA GLY A 102 12.25 -4.28 1.96
C GLY A 102 13.31 -3.84 2.97
N THR A 103 13.14 -4.22 4.24
CA THR A 103 14.12 -3.87 5.29
C THR A 103 15.43 -4.60 5.06
N ARG A 104 16.55 -3.87 5.20
CA ARG A 104 17.90 -4.43 5.08
C ARG A 104 18.17 -5.36 6.27
N ILE A 105 18.60 -6.59 6.01
CA ILE A 105 18.85 -7.56 7.08
C ILE A 105 19.94 -7.09 8.08
N SER A 106 20.90 -6.30 7.61
CA SER A 106 21.95 -5.73 8.47
C SER A 106 21.47 -4.56 9.34
N SER A 107 20.19 -4.18 9.33
CA SER A 107 19.65 -3.15 10.24
C SER A 107 19.29 -3.70 11.62
N PHE A 108 19.44 -5.00 11.82
CA PHE A 108 19.15 -5.68 13.07
C PHE A 108 20.43 -6.23 13.68
N ASP A 109 20.39 -6.46 14.99
CA ASP A 109 21.46 -7.15 15.68
C ASP A 109 21.51 -8.62 15.24
N GLU A 110 22.73 -9.17 15.10
CA GLU A 110 22.93 -10.52 14.57
C GLU A 110 22.33 -11.59 15.49
N MET A 111 22.41 -11.41 16.81
CA MET A 111 21.81 -12.34 17.77
C MET A 111 20.28 -12.23 17.77
N GLU A 112 19.74 -11.00 17.72
CA GLU A 112 18.30 -10.74 17.65
C GLU A 112 17.67 -11.39 16.41
N ILE A 113 18.30 -11.24 15.24
CA ILE A 113 17.85 -11.91 14.02
C ILE A 113 17.95 -13.42 14.14
N LYS A 114 19.08 -13.94 14.63
CA LYS A 114 19.32 -15.38 14.64
C LYS A 114 18.32 -16.09 15.54
N GLU A 115 18.07 -15.55 16.73
CA GLU A 115 17.05 -16.06 17.65
C GLU A 115 15.65 -16.00 17.03
N HIS A 116 15.30 -14.85 16.44
CA HIS A 116 14.01 -14.69 15.76
C HIS A 116 13.86 -15.71 14.63
N LEU A 117 14.85 -15.84 13.75
CA LEU A 117 14.85 -16.80 12.65
C LEU A 117 14.75 -18.25 13.13
N LEU A 118 15.45 -18.63 14.20
CA LEU A 118 15.32 -19.98 14.76
C LEU A 118 13.90 -20.26 15.24
N SER A 119 13.24 -19.26 15.85
CA SER A 119 11.86 -19.41 16.33
C SER A 119 10.82 -19.43 15.21
N VAL A 120 11.10 -18.79 14.06
CA VAL A 120 10.11 -18.62 12.97
C VAL A 120 10.44 -19.36 11.68
N ALA A 121 11.61 -19.98 11.55
CA ALA A 121 12.09 -20.59 10.32
C ALA A 121 11.11 -21.63 9.75
N SER A 122 10.46 -22.41 10.62
CA SER A 122 9.48 -23.43 10.24
C SER A 122 8.31 -22.85 9.42
N TYR A 123 7.84 -21.65 9.76
CA TYR A 123 6.69 -21.00 9.09
C TYR A 123 7.03 -20.46 7.70
N TYR A 124 8.29 -20.11 7.44
CA TYR A 124 8.72 -19.48 6.18
C TYR A 124 9.52 -20.41 5.26
N THR A 125 9.57 -21.71 5.56
CA THR A 125 10.31 -22.72 4.77
C THR A 125 9.93 -22.78 3.29
N LYS A 126 8.71 -22.35 2.92
CA LYS A 126 8.19 -22.28 1.53
C LYS A 126 7.90 -20.87 1.02
N ALA A 127 8.14 -19.84 1.84
CA ALA A 127 7.98 -18.44 1.47
C ALA A 127 9.29 -17.79 1.00
N LYS A 128 9.20 -16.94 -0.04
CA LYS A 128 10.31 -16.08 -0.51
C LYS A 128 10.47 -14.79 0.30
N TYR A 129 10.04 -14.79 1.56
CA TYR A 129 10.10 -13.62 2.43
C TYR A 129 10.14 -14.06 3.89
N LEU A 130 10.62 -13.16 4.74
CA LEU A 130 10.71 -13.34 6.19
C LEU A 130 10.07 -12.12 6.87
N LEU A 131 9.35 -12.36 7.96
CA LEU A 131 8.73 -11.31 8.76
C LEU A 131 9.41 -11.23 10.12
N VAL A 132 9.87 -10.03 10.48
CA VAL A 132 10.53 -9.73 11.75
C VAL A 132 9.80 -8.61 12.45
N GLU A 133 9.18 -8.90 13.58
CA GLU A 133 8.56 -7.86 14.41
C GLU A 133 9.62 -7.20 15.29
N LYS A 134 9.71 -5.86 15.23
CA LYS A 134 10.59 -5.08 16.09
C LYS A 134 9.89 -3.80 16.52
N LYS A 135 9.77 -3.60 17.84
CA LYS A 135 9.13 -2.41 18.45
C LYS A 135 7.72 -2.13 17.90
N GLY A 136 6.92 -3.18 17.69
CA GLY A 136 5.56 -3.07 17.14
C GLY A 136 5.47 -2.75 15.64
N ILE A 137 6.59 -2.82 14.92
CA ILE A 137 6.65 -2.70 13.46
C ILE A 137 7.06 -4.05 12.87
N VAL A 138 6.26 -4.57 11.93
CA VAL A 138 6.58 -5.77 11.17
C VAL A 138 7.45 -5.39 9.98
N ASN A 139 8.69 -5.89 9.98
CA ASN A 139 9.65 -5.70 8.91
C ASN A 139 9.60 -6.90 7.97
N VAL A 140 9.47 -6.63 6.68
CA VAL A 140 9.44 -7.64 5.63
C VAL A 140 10.79 -7.66 4.94
N ILE A 141 11.49 -8.78 5.07
CA ILE A 141 12.73 -9.06 4.35
C ILE A 141 12.36 -9.91 3.14
N VAL A 142 12.68 -9.42 1.95
CA VAL A 142 12.26 -10.03 0.69
C VAL A 142 13.43 -10.78 0.06
N HIS A 143 13.17 -11.97 -0.48
CA HIS A 143 14.18 -12.75 -1.18
C HIS A 143 14.55 -12.12 -2.52
N LYS A 144 15.79 -12.28 -2.97
CA LYS A 144 16.26 -11.77 -4.28
C LYS A 144 15.34 -12.17 -5.45
N ASP A 145 14.84 -13.41 -5.45
CA ASP A 145 14.05 -13.99 -6.55
C ASP A 145 12.53 -13.79 -6.40
N SER A 146 12.11 -12.82 -5.57
CA SER A 146 10.70 -12.50 -5.36
C SER A 146 10.14 -11.65 -6.50
N ASN A 147 9.01 -12.06 -7.06
CA ASN A 147 8.27 -11.29 -8.06
C ASN A 147 7.25 -10.33 -7.41
N GLY A 148 6.46 -9.61 -8.22
CA GLY A 148 5.45 -8.65 -7.72
C GLY A 148 4.36 -9.29 -6.84
N ALA A 149 3.96 -10.52 -7.14
CA ALA A 149 2.95 -11.26 -6.39
C ALA A 149 3.52 -11.78 -5.06
N ASP A 150 4.78 -12.23 -5.04
CA ASP A 150 5.51 -12.60 -3.83
C ASP A 150 5.62 -11.40 -2.87
N ILE A 151 5.86 -10.20 -3.43
CA ILE A 151 5.90 -8.95 -2.66
C ILE A 151 4.52 -8.61 -2.10
N LEU A 152 3.46 -8.69 -2.91
CA LEU A 152 2.10 -8.45 -2.42
C LEU A 152 1.73 -9.44 -1.30
N LYS A 153 2.02 -10.73 -1.50
CA LYS A 153 1.77 -11.79 -0.52
C LYS A 153 2.49 -11.52 0.80
N SER A 154 3.77 -11.15 0.73
CA SER A 154 4.56 -10.83 1.93
C SER A 154 4.01 -9.62 2.68
N PHE A 155 3.55 -8.60 1.95
CA PHE A 155 2.92 -7.43 2.54
C PHE A 155 1.58 -7.75 3.22
N ILE A 156 0.71 -8.55 2.59
CA ILE A 156 -0.55 -8.98 3.21
C ILE A 156 -0.27 -9.83 4.47
N HIS A 157 0.68 -10.76 4.42
CA HIS A 157 1.06 -11.55 5.60
C HIS A 157 1.55 -10.64 6.73
N ALA A 158 2.38 -9.64 6.42
CA ALA A 158 2.84 -8.67 7.40
C ALA A 158 1.70 -7.84 8.03
N LEU A 159 0.70 -7.45 7.23
CA LEU A 159 -0.49 -6.76 7.75
C LEU A 159 -1.32 -7.65 8.68
N VAL A 160 -1.50 -8.92 8.34
CA VAL A 160 -2.21 -9.90 9.20
C VAL A 160 -1.47 -10.07 10.53
N LEU A 161 -0.14 -10.22 10.47
CA LEU A 161 0.70 -10.30 11.66
C LEU A 161 0.55 -9.04 12.54
N ALA A 162 0.63 -7.85 11.92
CA ALA A 162 0.46 -6.58 12.62
C ALA A 162 -0.94 -6.38 13.22
N ASN A 163 -1.98 -6.92 12.58
CA ASN A 163 -3.35 -6.88 13.09
C ASN A 163 -3.55 -7.83 14.28
N ASN A 164 -2.84 -8.96 14.29
CA ASN A 164 -2.90 -9.96 15.35
C ASN A 164 -2.03 -9.63 16.56
N ALA A 165 -1.06 -8.69 16.43
CA ALA A 165 -0.12 -8.25 17.47
C ALA A 165 -0.78 -7.90 18.82
N TYR A 166 -2.07 -7.51 18.82
CA TYR A 166 -2.82 -7.16 20.04
C TYR A 166 -3.79 -8.23 20.52
N LYS A 167 -3.97 -9.32 19.76
CA LYS A 167 -5.03 -10.32 19.98
C LYS A 167 -4.54 -11.64 20.56
N SER A 168 -3.28 -12.02 20.34
CA SER A 168 -2.79 -13.36 20.69
C SER A 168 -1.31 -13.37 21.10
N LYS A 169 -0.91 -14.40 21.86
CA LYS A 169 0.49 -14.68 22.21
C LYS A 169 1.25 -15.44 21.10
N SER A 170 0.56 -16.11 20.18
CA SER A 170 1.14 -16.95 19.10
C SER A 170 1.10 -16.26 17.73
N LEU A 171 1.62 -15.04 17.65
CA LEU A 171 1.47 -14.12 16.50
C LEU A 171 1.77 -14.75 15.14
N HIS A 172 2.91 -15.43 15.00
CA HIS A 172 3.35 -16.03 13.73
C HIS A 172 2.55 -17.29 13.35
N SER A 173 2.12 -18.09 14.32
CA SER A 173 1.29 -19.28 14.04
C SER A 173 -0.10 -18.87 13.55
N ASP A 174 -0.69 -17.87 14.19
CA ASP A 174 -2.03 -17.39 13.85
C ASP A 174 -2.04 -16.69 12.49
N SER A 175 -1.00 -15.88 12.21
CA SER A 175 -0.86 -15.23 10.89
C SER A 175 -0.64 -16.27 9.79
N GLN A 176 0.17 -17.30 10.03
CA GLN A 176 0.40 -18.39 9.09
C GLN A 176 -0.90 -19.16 8.81
N THR A 177 -1.64 -19.51 9.86
CA THR A 177 -2.94 -20.21 9.74
C THR A 177 -3.93 -19.40 8.91
N TRP A 178 -3.96 -18.08 9.09
CA TRP A 178 -4.78 -17.20 8.24
C TRP A 178 -4.30 -17.20 6.79
N MET A 179 -2.99 -17.15 6.56
CA MET A 179 -2.41 -17.19 5.21
C MET A 179 -2.72 -18.51 4.48
N GLU A 180 -2.80 -19.62 5.18
CA GLU A 180 -3.13 -20.93 4.59
C GLU A 180 -4.63 -21.04 4.27
N ASN A 181 -5.50 -20.55 5.15
CA ASN A 181 -6.94 -20.77 5.03
C ASN A 181 -7.70 -19.66 4.29
N GLN A 182 -7.23 -18.41 4.37
CA GLN A 182 -8.00 -17.24 3.93
C GLN A 182 -7.35 -16.42 2.83
N TYR A 183 -6.02 -16.51 2.65
CA TYR A 183 -5.31 -15.69 1.67
C TYR A 183 -5.84 -15.86 0.24
N GLU A 184 -6.01 -17.11 -0.21
CA GLU A 184 -6.51 -17.39 -1.56
C GLU A 184 -7.95 -16.90 -1.74
N VAL A 185 -8.82 -17.12 -0.75
CA VAL A 185 -10.20 -16.60 -0.76
C VAL A 185 -10.21 -15.08 -0.84
N PHE A 186 -9.36 -14.41 -0.06
CA PHE A 186 -9.21 -12.96 -0.06
C PHE A 186 -8.75 -12.44 -1.42
N ILE A 187 -7.65 -12.98 -1.96
CA ILE A 187 -7.09 -12.53 -3.24
C ILE A 187 -8.06 -12.78 -4.41
N GLN A 188 -8.77 -13.90 -4.42
CA GLN A 188 -9.78 -14.17 -5.46
C GLN A 188 -10.94 -13.17 -5.39
N LYS A 189 -11.43 -12.85 -4.18
CA LYS A 189 -12.48 -11.82 -4.01
C LYS A 189 -11.97 -10.44 -4.47
N VAL A 190 -10.77 -10.05 -4.06
CA VAL A 190 -10.12 -8.80 -4.49
C VAL A 190 -10.04 -8.73 -6.02
N LYS A 191 -9.54 -9.80 -6.66
CA LYS A 191 -9.44 -9.88 -8.13
C LYS A 191 -10.81 -9.82 -8.81
N SER A 192 -11.82 -10.52 -8.28
CA SER A 192 -13.18 -10.53 -8.84
C SER A 192 -13.86 -9.16 -8.86
N LEU A 193 -13.48 -8.26 -7.94
CA LEU A 193 -13.96 -6.89 -7.87
C LEU A 193 -13.16 -5.91 -8.76
N GLY A 194 -12.26 -6.43 -9.58
CA GLY A 194 -11.51 -5.68 -10.59
C GLY A 194 -10.20 -5.08 -10.09
N TRP A 195 -9.70 -5.47 -8.91
CA TRP A 195 -8.39 -5.07 -8.42
C TRP A 195 -7.27 -5.84 -9.15
N LYS A 196 -6.16 -5.14 -9.42
CA LYS A 196 -4.91 -5.71 -9.91
C LYS A 196 -4.11 -6.29 -8.75
N THR A 197 -3.93 -7.61 -8.76
CA THR A 197 -3.26 -8.37 -7.68
C THR A 197 -1.88 -8.88 -8.08
N GLU A 198 -1.34 -8.43 -9.22
CA GLU A 198 -0.04 -8.88 -9.74
C GLU A 198 1.14 -8.21 -9.04
N ARG A 199 0.92 -7.02 -8.47
CA ARG A 199 1.94 -6.27 -7.74
C ARG A 199 1.33 -5.29 -6.74
N LEU A 200 2.11 -5.00 -5.71
CA LEU A 200 1.88 -3.87 -4.82
C LEU A 200 2.55 -2.60 -5.39
N LEU A 201 1.80 -1.51 -5.51
CA LEU A 201 2.33 -0.17 -5.78
C LEU A 201 2.90 0.43 -4.49
N SER A 202 4.15 0.09 -4.18
CA SER A 202 4.92 0.64 -3.06
C SER A 202 6.17 1.36 -3.56
N SER A 203 6.87 2.04 -2.65
CA SER A 203 8.24 2.49 -2.90
C SER A 203 9.11 1.32 -3.38
N PRO A 204 10.09 1.56 -4.27
CA PRO A 204 10.96 0.52 -4.78
C PRO A 204 11.68 -0.23 -3.64
N ILE A 205 11.67 -1.55 -3.71
CA ILE A 205 12.41 -2.40 -2.77
C ILE A 205 13.87 -2.41 -3.21
N ILE A 206 14.68 -1.63 -2.50
CA ILE A 206 16.13 -1.48 -2.77
C ILE A 206 16.90 -2.70 -2.25
N TRP A 207 16.52 -3.21 -1.07
CA TRP A 207 17.24 -4.28 -0.40
C TRP A 207 16.50 -5.62 -0.53
N ARG A 208 17.23 -6.62 -1.00
CA ARG A 208 16.77 -8.02 -1.08
C ARG A 208 17.85 -8.90 -0.49
N ALA A 209 17.45 -9.88 0.32
CA ALA A 209 18.37 -10.84 0.91
C ALA A 209 18.36 -12.16 0.12
N ASN A 210 19.46 -12.90 0.22
CA ASN A 210 19.66 -14.17 -0.47
C ASN A 210 19.82 -15.26 0.60
N TRP A 211 19.01 -16.31 0.52
CA TRP A 211 19.14 -17.48 1.39
C TRP A 211 18.69 -18.73 0.64
N ILE A 212 19.14 -19.89 1.10
CA ILE A 212 18.74 -21.16 0.49
C ILE A 212 17.29 -21.42 0.88
N HIS A 213 16.46 -21.67 -0.12
CA HIS A 213 15.04 -21.94 0.04
C HIS A 213 14.67 -23.18 -0.76
N GLN A 214 13.83 -24.05 -0.20
CA GLN A 214 13.30 -25.17 -0.96
C GLN A 214 12.37 -24.64 -2.04
N SER A 215 12.89 -24.55 -3.26
CA SER A 215 12.04 -24.37 -4.43
C SER A 215 11.12 -25.58 -4.54
N ALA A 216 9.82 -25.38 -4.76
CA ALA A 216 8.85 -26.47 -4.93
C ALA A 216 9.10 -27.34 -6.20
N THR A 217 10.26 -27.19 -6.84
CA THR A 217 10.68 -27.84 -8.09
C THR A 217 11.81 -28.87 -7.89
N GLU A 218 11.91 -29.48 -6.71
CA GLU A 218 12.66 -30.74 -6.53
C GLU A 218 11.72 -31.87 -6.14
N LYS A 219 10.88 -32.27 -7.10
CA LYS A 219 10.38 -33.63 -7.27
C LYS A 219 10.09 -33.78 -8.76
N ASN A 220 11.11 -34.21 -9.50
CA ASN A 220 11.01 -35.21 -10.56
C ASN A 220 12.44 -35.60 -10.96
N ASP A 221 12.67 -36.90 -10.78
CA ASP A 221 13.78 -37.77 -11.19
C ASP A 221 15.07 -37.77 -10.35
#